data_AF-A0A960I6A0-F1
#
_entry.id   AF-A0A960I6A0-F1
#
_cell.length_a   1.000
_cell.length_b   1.000
_cell.length_c   1.000
_cell.angle_alpha   90.00
_cell.angle_beta   90.00
_cell.angle_gamma   90.00
#
_symmetry.space_group_name_H-M   'P 1'
#
loop_
_entity.id
_entity.type
_entity.pdbx_description
1 polymer ?
#
loop_
_entity_poly.entity_id
_entity_poly.type
_entity_poly.pdbx_seq_one_letter_code
_entity_poly.pdbx_strand_id
1 'polypeptide(L)' 'RFLPLDVFRQRVDELIRDVRRAERADGVDRIYVPGEIEHGRRADRAANGIPLSAALVTELSRIGVELGVGALVDA' A
#
# COMPACT_ATOMS: atom_id res chain seq x y z
N ARG A 1 29.84 10.43 6.14
CA ARG A 1 29.34 10.09 7.50
C ARG A 1 27.89 10.56 7.60
N PHE A 2 26.99 9.77 8.20
CA PHE A 2 25.57 10.09 8.35
C PHE A 2 25.21 10.43 9.80
N LEU A 3 23.96 10.86 10.02
CA LEU A 3 23.40 11.11 11.35
C LEU A 3 23.14 9.79 12.10
N PRO A 4 23.08 9.81 13.44
CA PRO A 4 22.47 8.75 14.23
C PRO A 4 21.04 8.43 13.74
N LEU A 5 20.65 7.16 13.79
CA LEU A 5 19.41 6.66 13.20
C LEU A 5 18.15 7.28 13.84
N ASP A 6 18.17 7.45 15.16
CA ASP A 6 17.12 8.10 15.94
C ASP A 6 16.94 9.57 15.53
N VAL A 7 18.04 10.32 15.42
CA VAL A 7 18.03 11.72 14.96
C VAL A 7 17.53 11.81 13.52
N PHE A 8 17.94 10.89 12.66
CA PHE A 8 17.46 10.83 11.28
C PHE A 8 15.94 10.59 11.23
N ARG A 9 15.42 9.61 11.99
CA ARG A 9 13.99 9.31 12.06
C ARG A 9 13.18 10.51 12.56
N GLN A 10 13.64 11.18 13.62
CA GLN A 10 12.97 12.36 14.14
C GLN A 10 12.84 13.46 13.07
N ARG A 11 13.90 13.72 12.30
CA ARG A 11 13.87 14.70 11.21
C ARG A 11 12.93 14.29 10.07
N VAL A 12 12.87 13.00 9.75
CA VAL A 12 11.91 12.49 8.75
C VAL A 12 10.48 12.65 9.26
N ASP A 13 10.21 12.37 10.53
CA ASP A 13 8.88 12.58 11.12
C ASP A 13 8.46 14.05 11.11
N GLU A 14 9.41 14.97 11.34
CA GLU A 14 9.20 16.42 11.20
C GLU A 14 8.85 16.79 9.76
N LEU A 15 9.63 16.33 8.78
CA LEU A 15 9.34 16.56 7.36
C LEU A 15 7.96 16.03 6.95
N ILE A 16 7.60 14.81 7.36
CA ILE A 16 6.28 14.23 7.07
C ILE A 16 5.17 15.10 7.65
N ARG A 17 5.35 15.59 8.88
CA ARG A 17 4.39 16.48 9.56
C ARG A 17 4.24 17.82 8.82
N ASP A 18 5.32 18.38 8.32
CA ASP A 18 5.30 19.65 7.59
C ASP A 18 4.60 19.50 6.23
N VAL A 19 4.93 18.45 5.47
CA VAL A 19 4.27 18.15 4.18
C VAL A 19 2.77 17.99 4.35
N ARG A 20 2.32 17.28 5.40
CA ARG A 20 0.89 17.08 5.67
C ARG A 20 0.15 18.36 6.08
N ARG A 21 0.87 19.38 6.56
CA ARG A 21 0.32 20.67 7.01
C ARG A 21 0.45 21.78 5.98
N ALA A 22 1.12 21.53 4.86
CA ALA A 22 1.23 22.49 3.79
C ALA A 22 -0.15 22.91 3.28
N GLU A 23 -0.21 24.13 2.73
CA GLU A 23 -1.42 24.63 2.09
C GLU A 23 -1.85 23.67 0.97
N ARG A 24 -3.15 23.34 0.98
CA ARG A 24 -3.74 22.43 0.01
C ARG A 24 -4.25 23.23 -1.17
N ALA A 25 -4.06 22.70 -2.38
CA ALA A 25 -4.75 23.25 -3.55
C ALA A 25 -6.27 23.08 -3.42
N ASP A 26 -7.02 23.90 -4.15
CA ASP A 26 -8.49 23.82 -4.18
C ASP A 26 -8.96 22.41 -4.57
N GLY A 27 -9.89 21.86 -3.79
CA GLY A 27 -10.43 20.51 -3.99
C GLY A 27 -9.53 19.37 -3.50
N VAL A 28 -8.39 19.65 -2.86
CA VAL A 28 -7.54 18.61 -2.25
C VAL A 28 -7.87 18.45 -0.76
N ASP A 29 -8.39 17.29 -0.37
CA ASP A 29 -8.74 16.98 1.02
C ASP A 29 -7.50 16.74 1.90
N ARG A 30 -6.48 16.06 1.36
CA ARG A 30 -5.30 15.62 2.12
C ARG A 30 -4.05 15.51 1.23
N ILE A 31 -2.90 15.89 1.81
CA ILE A 31 -1.57 15.69 1.22
C ILE A 31 -0.97 14.40 1.79
N TYR A 32 -0.44 13.55 0.93
CA TYR A 32 0.24 12.30 1.28
C TYR A 32 1.74 12.43 1.02
N VAL A 33 2.55 11.73 1.82
CA VAL A 33 3.95 11.48 1.46
C VAL A 33 4.05 10.23 0.57
N PRO A 34 5.10 10.11 -0.28
CA PRO A 34 5.32 8.91 -1.08
C PRO A 34 5.32 7.65 -0.21
N GLY A 35 4.53 6.65 -0.59
CA GLY A 35 4.40 5.39 0.15
C GLY A 35 3.29 5.36 1.21
N GLU A 36 2.71 6.49 1.61
CA GLU A 36 1.65 6.52 2.63
C GLU A 36 0.37 5.83 2.16
N ILE A 37 -0.02 6.06 0.90
CA ILE A 37 -1.20 5.44 0.29
C ILE A 37 -1.01 3.92 0.19
N GLU A 38 0.17 3.48 -0.25
CA GLU A 38 0.53 2.07 -0.38
C GLU A 38 0.60 1.38 0.98
N HIS A 39 1.11 2.06 2.01
CA HIS A 39 1.11 1.56 3.37
C HIS A 39 -0.30 1.30 3.89
N GLY A 40 -1.22 2.27 3.69
CA GLY A 40 -2.63 2.10 4.04
C GLY A 40 -3.29 0.95 3.28
N ARG A 41 -3.12 0.89 1.95
CA ARG A 41 -3.64 -0.20 1.10
C ARG A 41 -3.09 -1.57 1.51
N ARG A 42 -1.82 -1.65 1.94
CA ARG A 42 -1.23 -2.90 2.43
C ARG A 42 -1.86 -3.35 3.74
N ALA A 43 -2.05 -2.44 4.69
CA ALA A 43 -2.68 -2.75 5.97
C ALA A 43 -4.13 -3.22 5.77
N ASP A 44 -4.88 -2.52 4.93
CA ASP A 44 -6.25 -2.89 4.54
C ASP A 44 -6.30 -4.28 3.90
N ARG A 45 -5.50 -4.53 2.87
CA ARG A 45 -5.48 -5.83 2.17
C ARG A 45 -5.00 -6.99 3.04
N ALA A 46 -4.13 -6.73 4.02
CA ALA A 46 -3.72 -7.74 4.98
C ALA A 46 -4.86 -8.12 5.93
N ALA A 47 -5.73 -7.17 6.27
CA ALA A 47 -6.89 -7.40 7.14
C ALA A 47 -8.12 -7.92 6.39
N ASN A 48 -8.35 -7.45 5.17
CA ASN A 48 -9.61 -7.61 4.44
C ASN A 48 -9.46 -8.43 3.13
N GLY A 49 -8.26 -8.89 2.80
CA GLY A 49 -7.96 -9.59 1.55
C GLY A 49 -7.59 -8.67 0.39
N ILE A 50 -6.97 -9.25 -0.65
CA ILE A 50 -6.55 -8.51 -1.85
C ILE A 50 -7.68 -8.58 -2.89
N PRO A 51 -8.26 -7.45 -3.32
CA PRO A 51 -9.28 -7.47 -4.36
C PRO A 51 -8.66 -7.85 -5.71
N LEU A 52 -9.14 -8.94 -6.29
CA LEU A 52 -8.78 -9.40 -7.64
C LEU A 52 -10.01 -9.29 -8.55
N SER A 53 -9.79 -9.05 -9.84
CA SER A 53 -10.89 -9.08 -10.81
C SER A 53 -11.33 -10.53 -11.06
N ALA A 54 -12.62 -10.74 -11.36
CA ALA A 54 -13.13 -12.07 -11.68
C ALA A 54 -12.39 -12.77 -12.83
N ALA A 55 -11.98 -11.98 -13.84
CA ALA A 55 -11.16 -12.47 -14.95
C ALA A 55 -9.79 -13.01 -14.48
N LEU A 56 -9.13 -12.29 -13.57
CA LEU A 56 -7.84 -12.71 -13.02
C LEU A 56 -7.98 -13.95 -12.14
N VAL A 57 -9.03 -14.04 -11.32
CA VAL A 57 -9.31 -15.25 -10.52
C VAL A 57 -9.52 -16.47 -11.41
N THR A 58 -10.24 -16.30 -12.53
CA THR A 58 -10.49 -17.36 -13.51
C THR A 58 -9.17 -17.82 -14.17
N GLU A 59 -8.34 -16.87 -14.58
CA GLU A 59 -7.05 -17.15 -15.20
C GLU A 59 -6.10 -17.89 -14.25
N LEU A 60 -5.94 -17.39 -13.03
CA LEU A 60 -5.08 -18.01 -12.01
C LEU A 60 -5.58 -19.41 -11.62
N SER A 61 -6.89 -19.58 -11.50
CA SER A 61 -7.50 -20.89 -11.24
C SER A 61 -7.22 -21.88 -12.35
N ARG A 62 -7.36 -21.48 -13.62
CA ARG A 62 -7.04 -22.33 -14.77
C ARG A 62 -5.58 -22.78 -14.74
N ILE A 63 -4.65 -21.84 -14.53
CA ILE A 63 -3.21 -22.13 -14.45
C ILE A 63 -2.93 -23.10 -13.30
N GLY A 64 -3.53 -22.89 -12.14
CA GLY A 64 -3.34 -23.74 -10.98
C GLY A 64 -3.84 -25.18 -11.19
N VAL A 65 -4.95 -25.36 -11.90
CA VAL A 65 -5.45 -26.68 -12.30
C VAL A 65 -4.51 -27.35 -13.32
N GLU A 66 -4.05 -26.62 -14.35
CA GLU A 66 -3.14 -27.15 -15.37
C GLU A 66 -1.80 -27.61 -14.79
N LEU A 67 -1.30 -26.91 -13.76
CA LEU A 67 -0.05 -27.24 -13.08
C LEU A 67 -0.23 -28.21 -11.91
N GLY A 68 -1.46 -28.63 -11.59
CA GLY A 68 -1.75 -29.55 -10.49
C GLY A 68 -1.55 -28.96 -9.09
N VAL A 69 -1.60 -27.63 -8.93
CA VAL A 69 -1.45 -26.93 -7.64
C VAL A 69 -2.79 -26.43 -7.05
N GLY A 70 -3.90 -26.70 -7.73
CA GLY A 70 -5.26 -26.37 -7.28
C GLY A 70 -5.78 -25.03 -7.83
N ALA A 71 -7.10 -24.85 -7.77
CA ALA A 71 -7.74 -23.60 -8.20
C ALA A 71 -7.66 -22.52 -7.10
N LEU A 72 -7.62 -21.26 -7.52
CA LEU A 72 -7.81 -20.13 -6.63
C LEU A 72 -9.32 -19.99 -6.37
N VAL A 73 -9.80 -20.69 -5.34
CA VAL A 73 -11.18 -20.58 -4.88
C VAL A 73 -11.36 -19.28 -4.09
N ASP A 74 -12.52 -18.65 -4.24
CA ASP A 74 -12.86 -17.43 -3.49
C ASP A 74 -12.77 -17.69 -1.97
N ALA A 75 -12.28 -16.69 -1.22
CA ALA A 75 -12.23 -16.69 0.24
C ALA A 75 -13.56 -16.24 0.85
#